data_AF-A0A2D6E6R4-F1
#
_entry.id   AF-A0A2D6E6R4-F1
#
_cell.length_a   1.000
_cell.length_b   1.000
_cell.length_c   1.000
_cell.angle_alpha   90.00
_cell.angle_beta   90.00
_cell.angle_gamma   90.00
#
_symmetry.space_group_name_H-M   'P 1'
#
loop_
_entity.id
_entity.type
_entity.pdbx_description
1 polymer ?
#
loop_
_entity_poly.entity_id
_entity_poly.type
_entity_poly.pdbx_seq_one_letter_code
_entity_poly.pdbx_strand_id
1 'polypeptide(L)'
;MRECLKKCKKENKSCEDTECRMWMDYSKELNCCLYSIEENGKHTLAQVAERLEMSLVNVFQIEKKALQKLKKRSKLGPFLKSDTN
;
A
#
# COMPACT_ATOMS: atom_id res chain seq x y z
N MET A 1 14.39 5.84 0.88
CA MET A 1 13.24 6.62 0.36
C MET A 1 13.52 7.07 -1.07
N ARG A 2 12.55 6.96 -1.98
CA ARG A 2 12.73 7.33 -3.40
C ARG A 2 12.93 8.83 -3.58
N GLU A 3 13.69 9.23 -4.58
CA GLU A 3 13.99 10.65 -4.87
C GLU A 3 12.75 11.42 -5.35
N CYS A 4 11.88 10.80 -6.16
CA CYS A 4 10.62 11.41 -6.61
C CYS A 4 9.73 11.84 -5.44
N LEU A 5 9.62 11.00 -4.41
CA LEU A 5 8.86 11.31 -3.21
C LEU A 5 9.46 12.50 -2.44
N LYS A 6 10.79 12.56 -2.30
CA LYS A 6 11.45 13.70 -1.65
C LYS A 6 11.15 15.02 -2.36
N LYS A 7 11.12 15.02 -3.70
CA LYS A 7 10.75 16.17 -4.51
C LYS A 7 9.30 16.59 -4.26
N CYS A 8 8.36 15.63 -4.34
CA CYS A 8 6.94 15.88 -4.08
C CYS A 8 6.70 16.47 -2.68
N LYS A 9 7.40 15.95 -1.65
CA LYS A 9 7.36 16.49 -0.29
C LYS A 9 7.88 17.93 -0.20
N LYS A 10 9.04 18.20 -0.80
CA LYS A 10 9.66 19.54 -0.77
C LYS A 10 8.79 20.58 -1.47
N GLU A 11 8.17 20.20 -2.57
CA GLU A 11 7.33 21.08 -3.38
C GLU A 11 5.87 21.11 -2.90
N ASN A 12 5.49 20.21 -1.97
CA ASN A 12 4.12 19.96 -1.54
C ASN A 12 3.15 19.79 -2.72
N LYS A 13 3.57 19.00 -3.71
CA LYS A 13 2.83 18.74 -4.94
C LYS A 13 2.61 17.25 -5.14
N SER A 14 1.42 16.91 -5.62
CA SER A 14 1.07 15.53 -5.95
C SER A 14 1.87 15.00 -7.14
N CYS A 15 2.21 13.72 -7.09
CA CYS A 15 2.94 13.05 -8.17
C CYS A 15 2.04 12.92 -9.41
N GLU A 16 2.59 13.30 -10.57
CA GLU A 16 1.91 13.24 -11.88
C GLU A 16 2.28 11.98 -12.68
N ASP A 17 3.31 11.23 -12.25
CA ASP A 17 3.74 9.99 -12.90
C ASP A 17 2.78 8.83 -12.60
N THR A 18 1.74 8.69 -13.43
CA THR A 18 0.70 7.65 -13.32
C THR A 18 1.20 6.23 -13.60
N GLU A 19 2.35 6.08 -14.27
CA GLU A 19 2.96 4.77 -14.58
C GLU A 19 3.80 4.23 -13.41
N CYS A 20 4.07 5.06 -12.40
CA CYS A 20 4.81 4.64 -11.22
C CYS A 20 4.02 3.58 -10.44
N ARG A 21 4.67 2.45 -10.13
CA ARG A 21 4.08 1.37 -9.31
C ARG A 21 3.58 1.80 -7.92
N MET A 22 4.09 2.90 -7.39
CA MET A 22 3.68 3.44 -6.08
C MET A 22 2.66 4.56 -6.20
N TRP A 23 2.28 4.92 -7.43
CA TRP A 23 1.29 5.94 -7.70
C TRP A 23 -0.11 5.42 -7.34
N MET A 24 -0.92 6.32 -6.81
CA MET A 24 -2.32 6.10 -6.49
C MET A 24 -3.05 7.42 -6.68
N ASP A 25 -4.30 7.36 -7.14
CA ASP A 25 -5.11 8.57 -7.33
C ASP A 25 -5.65 9.07 -5.98
N TYR A 26 -4.76 9.68 -5.19
CA TYR A 26 -5.07 10.19 -3.87
C TYR A 26 -4.21 11.41 -3.54
N SER A 27 -4.69 12.56 -4.02
CA SER A 27 -3.95 13.83 -4.00
C SER A 27 -3.64 14.34 -2.59
N LYS A 28 -4.47 13.97 -1.60
CA LYS A 28 -4.25 14.29 -0.18
C LYS A 28 -2.94 13.71 0.37
N GLU A 29 -2.42 12.64 -0.26
CA GLU A 29 -1.16 11.98 0.14
C GLU A 29 -0.15 11.98 -1.01
N LEU A 30 -0.12 13.09 -1.75
CA LEU A 30 0.82 13.36 -2.85
C LEU A 30 0.76 12.31 -3.97
N ASN A 31 -0.37 11.62 -4.14
CA ASN A 31 -0.53 10.49 -5.06
C ASN A 31 0.50 9.35 -4.84
N CYS A 32 0.99 9.16 -3.61
CA CYS A 32 2.08 8.22 -3.35
C CYS A 32 1.80 7.30 -2.15
N CYS A 33 1.78 5.99 -2.41
CA CYS A 33 1.61 4.96 -1.38
C CYS A 33 2.71 5.03 -0.30
N LEU A 34 3.94 5.38 -0.68
CA LEU A 34 5.04 5.52 0.28
C LEU A 34 4.87 6.72 1.21
N TYR A 35 4.35 7.85 0.70
CA TYR A 35 4.01 8.99 1.54
C TYR A 35 2.93 8.61 2.55
N SER A 36 1.88 7.96 2.05
CA SER A 36 0.73 7.51 2.84
C SER A 36 1.13 6.68 4.06
N ILE A 37 2.05 5.73 3.89
CA ILE A 37 2.54 4.86 4.97
C ILE A 37 3.44 5.62 5.94
N GLU A 38 4.26 6.54 5.43
CA GLU A 38 5.17 7.30 6.28
C GLU A 38 4.42 8.27 7.19
N GLU A 39 3.40 8.95 6.67
CA GLU A 39 2.65 9.97 7.40
C GLU A 39 1.63 9.35 8.37
N ASN A 40 0.94 8.29 7.96
CA ASN A 40 -0.16 7.72 8.74
C ASN A 40 0.18 6.40 9.45
N GLY A 41 1.32 5.79 9.12
CA GLY A 41 1.71 4.46 9.62
C GLY A 41 0.99 3.31 8.90
N LYS A 42 0.59 2.29 9.67
CA LYS A 42 -0.09 1.10 9.14
C LYS A 42 -1.56 1.42 8.86
N HIS A 43 -2.02 1.14 7.65
CA HIS A 43 -3.43 1.27 7.27
C HIS A 43 -4.23 0.01 7.57
N THR A 44 -5.49 0.20 7.94
CA THR A 44 -6.51 -0.85 7.93
C THR A 44 -6.96 -1.14 6.49
N LEU A 45 -7.58 -2.31 6.26
CA LEU A 45 -8.12 -2.66 4.94
C LEU A 45 -9.18 -1.66 4.45
N ALA A 46 -9.96 -1.06 5.37
CA ALA A 46 -10.95 -0.03 5.04
C ALA A 46 -10.30 1.27 4.56
N GLN A 47 -9.23 1.70 5.23
CA GLN A 47 -8.45 2.88 4.83
C GLN A 47 -7.75 2.70 3.47
N VAL A 48 -7.29 1.48 3.17
CA VAL A 48 -6.74 1.14 1.85
C VAL A 48 -7.84 1.15 0.79
N ALA A 49 -9.00 0.59 1.09
CA ALA A 49 -10.16 0.57 0.19
C ALA A 49 -10.61 1.98 -0.19
N GLU A 50 -10.68 2.90 0.78
CA GLU A 50 -10.99 4.32 0.54
C GLU A 50 -9.99 4.98 -0.41
N ARG A 51 -8.68 4.79 -0.20
CA ARG A 51 -7.61 5.42 -0.98
C ARG A 51 -7.51 4.94 -2.42
N LEU A 52 -7.89 3.69 -2.67
CA LEU A 52 -7.82 3.06 -3.98
C LEU A 52 -9.17 3.04 -4.70
N GLU A 53 -10.21 3.60 -4.09
CA GLU A 53 -11.59 3.55 -4.59
C GLU A 53 -12.06 2.11 -4.87
N MET A 54 -11.66 1.18 -4.01
CA MET A 54 -11.99 -0.25 -4.13
C MET A 54 -12.98 -0.67 -3.04
N SER A 55 -13.72 -1.77 -3.28
CA SER A 55 -14.51 -2.37 -2.21
C SER A 55 -13.58 -3.00 -1.15
N LEU A 56 -13.98 -2.93 0.13
CA LEU A 56 -13.28 -3.59 1.23
C LEU A 56 -13.07 -5.09 0.96
N VAL A 57 -14.08 -5.74 0.38
CA VAL A 57 -14.03 -7.16 0.02
C VAL A 57 -12.93 -7.43 -1.02
N ASN A 58 -12.78 -6.56 -2.02
CA ASN A 58 -11.74 -6.72 -3.04
C ASN A 58 -10.34 -6.60 -2.42
N VAL A 59 -10.10 -5.58 -1.58
CA VAL A 59 -8.82 -5.39 -0.90
C VAL A 59 -8.48 -6.60 -0.03
N PHE A 60 -9.44 -7.09 0.76
CA PHE A 60 -9.28 -8.29 1.58
C PHE A 60 -8.93 -9.54 0.74
N GLN A 61 -9.62 -9.75 -0.39
CA GLN A 61 -9.34 -10.88 -1.27
C GLN A 61 -7.94 -10.80 -1.90
N ILE A 62 -7.50 -9.60 -2.29
CA ILE A 62 -6.17 -9.35 -2.85
C ILE A 62 -5.09 -9.66 -1.81
N GLU A 63 -5.23 -9.13 -0.59
CA GLU A 63 -4.31 -9.39 0.52
C GLU A 63 -4.23 -10.89 0.80
N LYS A 64 -5.38 -11.56 0.98
CA LYS A 64 -5.43 -13.00 1.26
C LYS A 64 -4.72 -13.83 0.18
N LYS A 65 -4.96 -13.52 -1.10
CA LYS A 65 -4.30 -14.19 -2.23
C LYS A 65 -2.79 -13.90 -2.25
N ALA A 66 -2.37 -12.67 -1.94
CA ALA A 66 -0.96 -12.31 -1.86
C ALA A 66 -0.25 -13.09 -0.74
N LEU A 67 -0.84 -13.14 0.45
CA LEU A 67 -0.33 -13.93 1.59
C LEU A 67 -0.25 -15.42 1.26
N GLN A 68 -1.25 -15.99 0.58
CA GLN A 68 -1.21 -17.38 0.13
C GLN A 68 -0.06 -17.64 -0.86
N LYS A 69 0.17 -16.73 -1.81
CA LYS A 69 1.30 -16.83 -2.76
C LYS A 69 2.65 -16.77 -2.02
N LEU A 70 2.78 -15.88 -1.04
CA LEU A 70 3.98 -15.78 -0.20
C LEU A 70 4.21 -17.07 0.60
N LYS A 71 3.18 -17.65 1.22
CA LYS A 71 3.25 -18.93 1.94
C LYS A 71 3.75 -20.07 1.05
N LYS A 72 3.28 -20.14 -0.19
CA LYS A 72 3.66 -21.19 -1.16
C LYS A 72 5.09 -21.03 -1.70
N ARG A 73 5.54 -19.79 -1.92
CA ARG A 73 6.82 -19.49 -2.58
C ARG A 73 8.00 -19.35 -1.62
N SER A 74 7.75 -19.15 -0.34
CA SER A 74 8.79 -18.82 0.63
C SER A 74 9.08 -20.00 1.56
N LYS A 75 10.34 -20.20 1.96
CA LYS A 75 10.71 -21.01 3.16
C LYS A 75 10.17 -20.42 4.47
N LEU A 76 9.35 -19.36 4.41
CA LEU A 76 8.72 -18.64 5.51
C LEU A 76 7.49 -19.36 6.10
N GLY A 77 7.12 -20.55 5.60
CA GLY A 77 6.06 -21.38 6.18
C GLY A 77 6.08 -21.50 7.71
N PRO A 78 7.25 -21.64 8.36
CA PRO A 78 7.36 -21.66 9.82
C PRO A 78 7.11 -20.32 10.52
N PHE A 79 7.33 -19.19 9.82
CA PHE A 79 7.30 -17.82 10.39
C PHE A 79 5.99 -17.07 10.13
N LEU A 80 5.13 -17.55 9.23
CA LEU A 80 3.80 -16.98 8.97
C LEU A 80 2.70 -17.61 9.85
N LYS A 81 3.06 -18.09 11.05
CA LYS A 81 2.10 -18.38 12.11
C LYS A 81 1.68 -17.05 12.72
N SER A 82 0.60 -16.47 12.22
CA SER A 82 -0.10 -15.39 12.90
C SER A 82 -1.44 -15.94 13.37
N ASP A 83 -1.51 -16.23 14.66
CA ASP A 83 -2.65 -16.02 15.55
C ASP A 83 -4.01 -15.98 14.86
N THR A 84 -4.54 -17.15 14.54
CA THR A 84 -5.99 -17.35 14.52
C THR A 84 -6.41 -17.61 15.95
N ASN A 85 -6.84 -16.56 16.64
CA ASN A 85 -7.81 -16.71 17.73
C ASN A 85 -9.20 -16.48 17.14
#